data_AF-A0A2A2W2X9-F1
#
_entry.id   AF-A0A2A2W2X9-F1
#
_cell.length_a   1.000
_cell.length_b   1.000
_cell.length_c   1.000
_cell.angle_alpha   90.00
_cell.angle_beta   90.00
_cell.angle_gamma   90.00
#
_symmetry.space_group_name_H-M   'P 1'
#
loop_
_entity.id
_entity.type
_entity.pdbx_description
1 polymer ?
#
loop_
_entity_poly.entity_id
_entity_poly.type
_entity_poly.pdbx_seq_one_letter_code
_entity_poly.pdbx_strand_id
1 'polypeptide(L)'
;LTESRNKLFKFLSGFFGGPSLYIEEYGHPRLRARHLPFPIGESERDQWLLCMNRAIDELVDDPLLVSQLKMTFFRTADHMRNRPNG
;
A
#
# COMPACT_ATOMS: atom_id res chain seq x y z
N LEU A 1 14.37 7.92 -0.43
CA LEU A 1 13.12 7.52 -1.12
C LEU A 1 13.30 6.35 -2.08
N THR A 2 14.46 6.20 -2.74
CA THR A 2 14.70 5.15 -3.75
C THR A 2 14.44 3.73 -3.24
N GLU A 3 14.89 3.40 -2.03
CA GLU A 3 14.68 2.06 -1.46
C GLU A 3 13.20 1.77 -1.16
N SER A 4 12.50 2.68 -0.48
CA SER A 4 11.08 2.54 -0.17
C SER A 4 10.22 2.42 -1.44
N ARG A 5 10.55 3.21 -2.48
CA ARG A 5 9.90 3.11 -3.79
C ARG A 5 10.14 1.75 -4.45
N ASN A 6 11.38 1.26 -4.45
CA ASN A 6 11.71 -0.05 -5.01
C ASN A 6 11.00 -1.20 -4.29
N LYS A 7 10.92 -1.14 -2.95
CA LYS A 7 10.18 -2.13 -2.15
C LYS A 7 8.68 -2.11 -2.47
N LEU A 8 8.08 -0.91 -2.59
CA LEU A 8 6.68 -0.77 -2.98
C LEU A 8 6.44 -1.32 -4.40
N PHE A 9 7.29 -1.00 -5.37
CA PHE A 9 7.20 -1.54 -6.73
C PHE A 9 7.22 -3.07 -6.74
N LYS A 10 8.22 -3.68 -6.08
CA LYS A 10 8.35 -5.14 -5.98
C LYS A 10 7.15 -5.77 -5.29
N PHE A 11 6.61 -5.11 -4.27
CA PHE A 11 5.39 -5.56 -3.59
C PHE A 11 4.19 -5.52 -4.53
N LEU A 12 3.97 -4.41 -5.22
CA LEU A 12 2.84 -4.22 -6.14
C LEU A 12 2.89 -5.17 -7.34
N SER A 13 4.10 -5.52 -7.83
CA SER A 13 4.29 -6.54 -8.87
C SER A 13 3.59 -7.85 -8.50
N GLY A 14 3.86 -8.39 -7.31
CA GLY A 14 3.21 -9.62 -6.85
C GLY A 14 1.76 -9.39 -6.42
N PHE A 15 1.46 -8.24 -5.81
CA PHE A 15 0.11 -7.89 -5.35
C PHE A 15 -0.93 -7.90 -6.47
N PHE A 16 -0.55 -7.44 -7.67
CA PHE A 16 -1.41 -7.45 -8.85
C PHE A 16 -1.35 -8.74 -9.67
N GLY A 17 -0.71 -9.79 -9.15
CA GLY A 17 -0.63 -11.11 -9.81
C GLY A 17 0.54 -11.26 -10.80
N GLY A 18 1.46 -10.30 -10.85
CA GLY A 18 2.72 -10.42 -11.57
C GLY A 18 3.79 -11.21 -10.79
N PRO A 19 5.07 -11.11 -11.19
CA PRO A 19 6.17 -11.79 -10.52
C PRO A 19 6.28 -11.42 -9.04
N SER A 20 6.62 -12.39 -8.19
CA SER A 20 6.68 -12.26 -6.72
C SER A 20 7.99 -11.61 -6.24
N LEU A 21 8.42 -10.54 -6.89
CA LEU A 21 9.73 -9.89 -6.70
C LEU A 21 10.02 -9.54 -5.24
N TYR A 22 9.01 -9.11 -4.48
CA TYR A 22 9.20 -8.81 -3.06
C TYR A 22 9.47 -10.07 -2.23
N ILE A 23 8.77 -11.16 -2.51
CA ILE A 23 8.90 -12.40 -1.74
C ILE A 23 10.21 -13.08 -2.06
N GLU A 24 10.63 -13.06 -3.32
CA GLU A 24 11.91 -13.61 -3.77
C GLU A 24 13.10 -12.97 -3.04
N GLU A 25 13.04 -11.66 -2.77
CA GLU A 25 14.15 -10.93 -2.14
C GLU A 25 14.03 -10.77 -0.62
N TYR A 26 12.82 -10.59 -0.10
CA TYR A 26 12.58 -10.24 1.31
C TYR A 26 11.79 -11.29 2.09
N GLY A 27 11.37 -12.38 1.44
CA GLY A 27 10.52 -13.41 2.01
C GLY A 27 9.08 -12.96 2.24
N HIS A 28 8.36 -13.72 3.08
CA HIS A 28 6.94 -13.46 3.35
C HIS A 28 6.69 -11.97 3.73
N PRO A 29 5.68 -11.30 3.14
CA PRO A 29 5.51 -9.85 3.31
C PRO A 29 5.33 -9.43 4.77
N ARG A 30 4.52 -10.17 5.54
CA ARG A 30 4.20 -9.87 6.96
C ARG A 30 3.95 -8.37 7.16
N LEU A 31 3.11 -7.79 6.30
CA LEU A 31 3.00 -6.33 6.12
C LEU A 31 2.83 -5.60 7.46
N ARG A 32 1.81 -5.95 8.24
CA ARG A 32 1.54 -5.30 9.53
C ARG A 32 2.74 -5.34 10.47
N ALA A 33 3.41 -6.49 10.60
CA ALA A 33 4.58 -6.63 11.46
C ALA A 33 5.73 -5.70 11.04
N ARG A 34 5.94 -5.51 9.74
CA ARG A 34 6.95 -4.57 9.22
C ARG A 34 6.56 -3.10 9.40
N HIS A 35 5.27 -2.81 9.63
CA HIS A 35 4.76 -1.47 9.89
C HIS A 35 4.67 -1.13 11.39
N LEU A 36 4.77 -2.11 12.30
CA LEU A 36 4.78 -1.88 13.76
C LEU A 36 5.85 -0.91 14.28
N PRO A 37 7.06 -0.82 13.71
CA PRO A 37 8.06 0.16 14.15
C PRO A 37 7.67 1.62 13.88
N PHE A 38 6.69 1.87 13.00
CA PHE A 38 6.26 3.21 12.63
C PHE A 38 4.94 3.56 13.30
N PRO A 39 4.78 4.75 13.88
CA PRO A 39 3.51 5.18 14.43
C PRO A 39 2.52 5.52 13.31
N ILE A 40 1.49 4.69 13.12
CA ILE A 40 0.50 4.87 12.06
C ILE A 40 -0.89 5.01 12.70
N GLY A 41 -1.40 6.24 12.73
CA GLY A 41 -2.77 6.59 13.08
C GLY A 41 -3.61 6.91 11.84
N GLU A 42 -4.76 7.56 12.06
CA GLU A 42 -5.69 7.95 10.99
C GLU A 42 -5.07 8.96 10.02
N SER A 43 -4.39 9.98 10.56
CA SER A 43 -3.74 11.02 9.75
C SER A 43 -2.69 10.45 8.80
N GLU A 44 -1.82 9.54 9.27
CA GLU A 44 -0.79 8.94 8.43
C GLU A 44 -1.39 8.03 7.34
N ARG A 45 -2.44 7.26 7.69
CA ARG A 45 -3.20 6.45 6.72
C ARG A 45 -3.82 7.34 5.64
N ASP A 46 -4.49 8.43 6.03
CA ASP A 46 -5.20 9.30 5.08
C ASP A 46 -4.24 10.06 4.16
N GLN A 47 -3.09 10.48 4.67
CA GLN A 47 -2.04 11.08 3.85
C GLN A 47 -1.46 10.08 2.85
N TRP A 48 -1.25 8.82 3.27
CA TRP A 48 -0.81 7.77 2.34
C TRP A 48 -1.87 7.48 1.26
N LEU A 49 -3.15 7.40 1.65
CA LEU A 49 -4.26 7.18 0.72
C LEU A 49 -4.44 8.35 -0.24
N LEU A 50 -4.25 9.59 0.20
CA LEU A 50 -4.29 10.75 -0.68
C LEU A 50 -3.28 10.61 -1.84
N CYS A 51 -2.05 10.21 -1.54
CA CYS A 51 -1.01 10.00 -2.55
C CYS A 51 -1.34 8.82 -3.47
N MET A 52 -1.78 7.69 -2.91
CA MET A 52 -2.11 6.50 -3.70
C MET A 52 -3.32 6.75 -4.62
N ASN A 53 -4.35 7.43 -4.11
CA ASN A 53 -5.56 7.75 -4.88
C ASN A 53 -5.24 8.67 -6.05
N ARG A 54 -4.39 9.69 -5.86
CA ARG A 54 -3.93 10.56 -6.96
C ARG A 54 -3.20 9.76 -8.04
N ALA A 55 -2.30 8.85 -7.65
CA ALA A 55 -1.59 8.01 -8.62
C ALA A 55 -2.54 7.08 -9.39
N ILE A 56 -3.59 6.56 -8.75
CA ILE A 56 -4.62 5.74 -9.43
C ILE A 56 -5.41 6.61 -10.42
N ASP A 57 -5.84 7.80 -9.98
CA ASP A 57 -6.61 8.74 -10.82
C ASP A 57 -5.83 9.21 -12.06
N GLU A 58 -4.49 9.26 -11.98
CA GLU A 58 -3.62 9.64 -13.10
C GLU A 58 -3.33 8.49 -14.09
N LEU A 59 -3.42 7.23 -13.67
CA LEU A 59 -2.91 6.07 -14.42
C LEU A 59 -3.98 5.08 -14.89
N VAL A 60 -5.20 5.14 -14.34
CA VAL A 60 -6.24 4.15 -14.58
C VAL A 60 -7.50 4.82 -15.11
N ASP A 61 -7.85 4.51 -16.35
CA ASP A 61 -9.00 5.12 -17.03
C ASP A 61 -10.34 4.41 -16.75
N ASP A 62 -10.31 3.13 -16.36
CA ASP A 62 -11.52 2.34 -16.08
C ASP A 62 -12.11 2.72 -14.70
N PRO A 63 -13.31 3.34 -14.65
CA PRO A 63 -13.90 3.80 -13.38
C PRO A 63 -14.21 2.65 -12.41
N LEU A 64 -14.57 1.47 -12.92
CA LEU A 64 -14.83 0.31 -12.08
C LEU A 64 -13.53 -0.14 -11.42
N LEU A 65 -12.44 -0.24 -12.20
CA LEU A 65 -11.13 -0.61 -11.68
C LEU A 65 -10.60 0.42 -10.69
N VAL A 66 -10.76 1.72 -10.96
CA VAL A 66 -10.41 2.81 -10.02
C VAL A 66 -11.10 2.59 -8.67
N SER A 67 -12.41 2.36 -8.67
CA SER A 67 -13.18 2.16 -7.43
C SER A 67 -12.70 0.94 -6.64
N GLN A 68 -12.40 -0.16 -7.34
CA GLN A 68 -11.93 -1.41 -6.74
C GLN A 68 -10.53 -1.27 -6.14
N LEU A 69 -9.62 -0.59 -6.85
CA LEU A 69 -8.27 -0.30 -6.38
C LEU A 69 -8.30 0.58 -5.13
N LYS A 70 -9.04 1.69 -5.16
CA LYS A 70 -9.16 2.60 -4.01
C LYS A 70 -9.71 1.89 -2.78
N MET A 71 -10.75 1.06 -2.94
CA MET A 71 -11.31 0.26 -1.84
C MET A 71 -10.30 -0.76 -1.30
N THR A 72 -9.58 -1.44 -2.20
CA THR A 72 -8.56 -2.43 -1.82
C THR A 72 -7.43 -1.77 -1.03
N PHE A 73 -6.89 -0.67 -1.52
CA PHE A 73 -5.83 0.07 -0.83
C PHE A 73 -6.29 0.70 0.48
N PHE A 74 -7.53 1.19 0.56
CA PHE A 74 -8.11 1.64 1.83
C PHE A 74 -8.08 0.51 2.87
N ARG A 75 -8.59 -0.68 2.54
CA ARG A 75 -8.59 -1.84 3.46
C ARG A 75 -7.17 -2.24 3.86
N THR A 76 -6.23 -2.24 2.93
CA THR A 76 -4.82 -2.55 3.22
C THR A 76 -4.21 -1.51 4.16
N ALA A 77 -4.38 -0.21 3.87
CA ALA A 77 -3.81 0.87 4.68
C ALA A 77 -4.43 0.92 6.08
N ASP A 78 -5.75 0.72 6.19
CA ASP A 78 -6.43 0.69 7.48
C ASP A 78 -5.95 -0.48 8.33
N HIS A 79 -5.71 -1.65 7.73
CA HIS A 79 -5.09 -2.79 8.40
C HIS A 79 -3.65 -2.53 8.88
N MET A 80 -2.94 -1.50 8.39
CA MET A 80 -1.59 -1.17 8.86
C MET A 80 -1.58 -0.27 10.10
N ARG A 81 -2.70 0.40 10.44
CA ARG A 81 -2.79 1.30 11.60
C ARG A 81 -2.46 0.58 12.91
N ASN A 82 -1.64 1.20 13.74
CA ASN A 82 -1.17 0.63 15.00
C ASN A 82 -1.25 1.60 16.17
N ARG A 83 -1.84 2.79 15.96
CA ARG A 83 -2.23 3.71 17.03
C ARG A 83 -3.75 3.80 17.15
N PRO A 84 -4.28 3.90 18.38
CA PRO A 84 -5.68 4.23 18.59
C PRO A 84 -5.98 5.63 18.07
N ASN A 85 -7.26 5.93 17.89
CA ASN A 85 -7.71 7.26 17.52
C ASN A 85 -7.33 8.24 18.63
N GLY A 86 -6.68 9.34 18.24
CA GLY A 86 -6.48 10.49 19.11
C GLY A 86 -7.76 11.30 19.25
#